data_AF-A0A0F2N7A6-F1
#
_entry.id   AF-A0A0F2N7A6-F1
#
_cell.length_a   1.000
_cell.length_b   1.000
_cell.length_c   1.000
_cell.angle_alpha   90.00
_cell.angle_beta   90.00
_cell.angle_gamma   90.00
#
_symmetry.space_group_name_H-M   'P 1'
#
loop_
_entity.id
_entity.type
_entity.pdbx_description
1 polymer ?
#
loop_
_entity_poly.entity_id
_entity_poly.type
_entity_poly.pdbx_seq_one_letter_code
_entity_poly.pdbx_strand_id
1 'polypeptide(L)'
;MKTFFRWVLMVGIVFQFLSSPAYAWWKAKVAVNERMAAEYISRLKDGVDPGSIERPAMRFISHYQAKQEQKKFLKAMDEAEALARAGKHDQIQELESEYRKLEFEDI
;
A
#
# COMPACT_ATOMS: atom_id res chain seq x y z
N MET A 1 -41.94 21.68 10.57
CA MET A 1 -41.42 20.74 9.54
C MET A 1 -40.19 21.27 8.80
N LYS A 2 -40.18 22.51 8.29
CA LYS A 2 -39.04 23.08 7.53
C LYS A 2 -37.71 23.14 8.32
N THR A 3 -37.77 23.35 9.63
CA THR A 3 -36.60 23.39 10.52
C THR A 3 -35.98 22.01 10.74
N PHE A 4 -36.78 20.98 10.97
CA PHE A 4 -36.30 19.61 11.20
C PHE A 4 -35.57 19.04 9.97
N PHE A 5 -36.15 19.23 8.78
CA PHE A 5 -35.54 18.80 7.52
C PHE A 5 -34.19 19.48 7.26
N ARG A 6 -34.07 20.75 7.64
CA ARG A 6 -32.85 21.54 7.48
C ARG A 6 -31.72 21.09 8.42
N TRP A 7 -32.05 20.61 9.63
CA TRP A 7 -31.10 20.02 10.56
C TRP A 7 -30.60 18.65 10.10
N VAL A 8 -31.48 17.79 9.60
CA VAL A 8 -31.11 16.48 9.03
C VAL A 8 -30.17 16.64 7.83
N LEU A 9 -30.45 17.62 6.96
CA LEU A 9 -29.62 17.91 5.80
C LEU A 9 -28.22 18.40 6.19
N MET A 10 -28.11 19.26 7.21
CA MET A 10 -26.80 19.71 7.72
C MET A 10 -25.98 18.57 8.31
N VAL A 11 -26.61 17.67 9.09
CA VAL A 11 -25.91 16.52 9.69
C VAL A 11 -25.41 15.58 8.59
N GLY A 12 -26.20 15.33 7.55
CA GLY A 12 -25.77 14.51 6.40
C GLY A 12 -24.56 15.10 5.66
N ILE A 13 -24.54 16.43 5.46
CA ILE A 13 -23.42 17.13 4.83
C ILE A 13 -22.15 17.04 5.70
N VAL A 14 -22.27 17.27 7.01
CA VAL A 14 -21.13 17.18 7.94
C VAL A 14 -20.56 15.76 8.00
N PHE A 15 -21.41 14.73 7.97
CA PHE A 15 -20.97 13.34 7.89
C PHE A 15 -20.27 13.00 6.57
N GLN A 16 -20.67 13.59 5.44
CA GLN A 16 -19.98 13.44 4.16
C GLN A 16 -18.58 14.06 4.15
N PHE A 17 -18.39 15.22 4.80
CA PHE A 17 -17.08 15.87 4.84
C PHE A 17 -16.09 15.22 5.83
N LEU A 18 -16.59 14.56 6.89
CA LEU A 18 -15.73 13.87 7.88
C LEU A 18 -15.09 12.58 7.36
N SER A 19 -15.59 12.00 6.27
CA SER A 19 -15.16 10.67 5.80
C SER A 19 -14.15 10.69 4.63
N SER A 20 -13.84 11.85 4.05
CA SER A 20 -13.08 11.94 2.78
C SER A 20 -11.54 12.04 2.94
N PRO A 21 -10.95 12.90 3.79
CA PRO A 21 -9.49 13.13 3.72
C PRO A 21 -8.65 12.03 4.40
N ALA A 22 -9.11 11.52 5.54
CA ALA A 22 -8.34 10.54 6.32
C ALA A 22 -8.33 9.15 5.67
N TYR A 23 -9.36 8.81 4.89
CA TYR A 23 -9.50 7.50 4.26
C TYR A 23 -8.65 7.36 2.99
N ALA A 24 -8.41 8.45 2.26
CA ALA A 24 -7.52 8.46 1.10
C ALA A 24 -6.04 8.42 1.51
N TRP A 25 -5.67 9.16 2.56
CA TRP A 25 -4.26 9.38 2.89
C TRP A 25 -3.49 8.12 3.29
N TRP A 26 -4.12 7.19 4.02
CA TRP A 26 -3.45 5.94 4.39
C TRP A 26 -3.30 5.01 3.18
N LYS A 27 -4.26 5.01 2.25
CA LYS A 27 -4.21 4.19 1.03
C LYS A 27 -3.09 4.65 0.11
N ALA A 28 -2.90 5.96 -0.05
CA ALA A 28 -1.76 6.50 -0.79
C ALA A 28 -0.43 6.02 -0.21
N LYS A 29 -0.29 5.97 1.13
CA LYS A 29 0.91 5.42 1.78
C LYS A 29 1.10 3.92 1.52
N VAL A 30 0.01 3.15 1.54
CA VAL A 30 0.04 1.71 1.20
C VAL A 30 0.48 1.51 -0.25
N ALA A 31 -0.06 2.29 -1.19
CA ALA A 31 0.32 2.25 -2.60
C ALA A 31 1.81 2.53 -2.82
N VAL A 32 2.37 3.51 -2.11
CA VAL A 32 3.82 3.79 -2.17
C VAL A 32 4.64 2.62 -1.63
N ASN A 33 4.23 2.02 -0.51
CA ASN A 33 4.91 0.85 0.05
C ASN A 33 4.81 -0.39 -0.86
N GLU A 34 3.65 -0.60 -1.48
CA GLU A 34 3.40 -1.66 -2.45
C GLU A 34 4.35 -1.51 -3.65
N ARG A 35 4.45 -0.30 -4.22
CA ARG A 35 5.33 -0.04 -5.35
C ARG A 35 6.80 -0.28 -5.01
N MET A 36 7.26 0.20 -3.85
CA MET A 36 8.65 -0.04 -3.40
C MET A 36 8.93 -1.53 -3.24
N ALA A 37 8.00 -2.29 -2.65
CA ALA A 37 8.13 -3.73 -2.50
C ALA A 37 8.12 -4.45 -3.85
N ALA A 38 7.20 -4.09 -4.75
CA ALA A 38 7.11 -4.67 -6.09
C ALA A 38 8.39 -4.42 -6.91
N GLU A 39 8.95 -3.20 -6.85
CA GLU A 39 10.20 -2.88 -7.54
C GLU A 39 11.37 -3.70 -6.99
N TYR A 40 11.47 -3.84 -5.67
CA TYR A 40 12.50 -4.66 -5.03
C TYR A 40 12.37 -6.14 -5.45
N ILE A 41 11.16 -6.70 -5.38
CA ILE A 41 10.89 -8.09 -5.78
C ILE A 41 11.18 -8.30 -7.26
N SER A 42 10.84 -7.35 -8.12
CA SER A 42 11.15 -7.41 -9.56
C SER A 42 12.65 -7.50 -9.80
N ARG A 43 13.45 -6.67 -9.11
CA ARG A 43 14.92 -6.74 -9.23
C ARG A 43 15.48 -8.09 -8.77
N LEU A 44 14.94 -8.66 -7.69
CA LEU A 44 15.32 -10.00 -7.23
C LEU A 44 14.95 -11.09 -8.24
N LYS A 45 13.79 -10.96 -8.89
CA LYS A 45 13.34 -11.85 -9.97
C LYS A 45 14.23 -11.75 -11.22
N ASP A 46 14.76 -10.57 -11.51
CA ASP A 46 15.72 -10.35 -12.62
C ASP A 46 17.12 -10.94 -12.33
N GLY A 47 17.33 -11.57 -11.18
CA GLY A 47 18.59 -12.21 -10.83
C GLY A 47 19.57 -11.32 -10.07
N VAL A 48 19.14 -10.13 -9.62
CA VAL A 48 20.00 -9.24 -8.84
C VAL A 48 20.26 -9.85 -7.46
N ASP A 49 21.53 -9.85 -7.04
CA ASP A 49 21.92 -10.36 -5.73
C ASP A 49 21.28 -9.51 -4.62
N PRO A 50 20.50 -10.11 -3.70
CA PRO A 50 19.92 -9.40 -2.56
C PRO A 50 20.95 -8.69 -1.67
N GLY A 51 22.21 -9.13 -1.64
CA GLY A 51 23.28 -8.44 -0.92
C GLY A 51 23.74 -7.13 -1.57
N SER A 52 23.44 -6.96 -2.86
CA SER A 52 23.88 -5.81 -3.67
C SER A 52 22.84 -4.68 -3.78
N ILE A 53 21.58 -4.95 -3.42
CA ILE A 53 20.49 -3.98 -3.45
C ILE A 53 20.01 -3.64 -2.04
N GLU A 54 19.76 -2.37 -1.80
CA GLU A 54 19.22 -1.92 -0.51
C GLU A 54 17.74 -2.25 -0.41
N ARG A 55 17.34 -2.89 0.70
CA ARG A 55 15.94 -3.17 1.00
C ARG A 55 15.20 -1.87 1.29
N PRO A 56 14.06 -1.59 0.63
CA PRO A 56 13.34 -0.33 0.82
C PRO A 56 12.77 -0.21 2.24
N ALA A 57 13.02 0.94 2.87
CA ALA A 57 12.41 1.29 4.15
C ALA A 57 10.95 1.72 3.94
N MET A 58 10.02 0.84 4.33
CA MET A 58 8.58 1.12 4.20
C MET A 58 8.16 2.31 5.07
N ARG A 59 7.30 3.16 4.52
CA ARG A 59 6.71 4.29 5.25
C ARG A 59 5.87 3.77 6.41
N PHE A 60 6.03 4.38 7.58
CA PHE A 60 5.23 4.07 8.75
C PHE A 60 3.75 4.41 8.54
N ILE A 61 2.87 3.46 8.86
CA ILE A 61 1.42 3.66 8.82
C ILE A 61 0.81 3.25 10.16
N SER A 62 0.11 4.20 10.79
CA SER A 62 -0.58 4.00 12.07
C SER A 62 -1.95 3.33 11.92
N HIS A 63 -2.54 3.39 10.72
CA HIS A 63 -3.85 2.82 10.44
C HIS A 63 -3.79 1.29 10.47
N TYR A 64 -4.69 0.65 11.22
CA TYR A 64 -4.65 -0.81 11.47
C TYR A 64 -4.68 -1.64 10.17
N GLN A 65 -5.58 -1.31 9.24
CA GLN A 65 -5.67 -2.02 7.96
C GLN A 65 -4.39 -1.87 7.13
N ALA A 66 -3.84 -0.66 7.08
CA ALA A 66 -2.61 -0.40 6.34
C ALA A 66 -1.39 -1.13 6.92
N LYS A 67 -1.37 -1.32 8.25
CA LYS A 67 -0.34 -2.10 8.94
C LYS A 67 -0.41 -3.58 8.57
N GLN A 68 -1.61 -4.12 8.34
CA GLN A 68 -1.76 -5.50 7.85
C GLN A 68 -1.23 -5.63 6.42
N GLU A 69 -1.56 -4.69 5.53
CA GLU A 69 -1.01 -4.68 4.18
C GLU A 69 0.52 -4.54 4.17
N GLN A 70 1.07 -3.64 5.00
CA GLN A 70 2.51 -3.49 5.16
C GLN A 70 3.19 -4.80 5.58
N LYS A 71 2.58 -5.58 6.47
CA LYS A 71 3.10 -6.90 6.86
C LYS A 71 3.10 -7.89 5.70
N LYS A 72 2.07 -7.87 4.84
CA LYS A 72 2.03 -8.73 3.65
C LYS A 72 3.18 -8.39 2.71
N PHE A 73 3.42 -7.10 2.46
CA PHE A 73 4.53 -6.66 1.61
C PHE A 73 5.89 -7.06 2.18
N LEU A 74 6.09 -6.92 3.49
CA LEU A 74 7.33 -7.35 4.15
C LEU A 74 7.56 -8.85 3.96
N LYS A 75 6.52 -9.67 4.18
CA LYS A 75 6.58 -11.12 4.02
C LYS A 75 6.89 -11.51 2.56
N ALA A 76 6.25 -10.86 1.59
CA ALA A 76 6.50 -11.10 0.17
C ALA A 76 7.96 -10.79 -0.21
N MET A 77 8.53 -9.68 0.30
CA MET A 77 9.94 -9.36 0.09
C MET A 77 10.87 -10.38 0.77
N ASP A 78 10.56 -10.82 2.00
CA ASP A 78 11.36 -11.83 2.71
C ASP A 78 11.38 -13.17 1.96
N GLU A 79 10.22 -13.59 1.43
CA GLU A 79 10.09 -14.80 0.61
C GLU A 79 10.86 -14.68 -0.70
N ALA A 80 10.72 -13.56 -1.40
CA ALA A 80 11.47 -13.27 -2.63
C ALA A 80 12.99 -13.26 -2.39
N GLU A 81 13.43 -12.68 -1.27
CA GLU A 81 14.84 -12.63 -0.89
C GLU A 81 15.38 -14.03 -0.56
N ALA A 82 14.61 -14.86 0.14
CA ALA A 82 14.97 -16.24 0.42
C ALA A 82 15.10 -17.07 -0.86
N LEU A 83 14.17 -16.89 -1.81
CA LEU A 83 14.20 -17.55 -3.11
C LEU A 83 15.37 -17.06 -3.97
N ALA A 84 15.64 -15.75 -3.99
CA ALA A 84 16.76 -15.16 -4.71
C ALA A 84 18.11 -15.67 -4.17
N ARG A 85 18.27 -15.75 -2.84
CA ARG A 85 19.47 -16.37 -2.22
C ARG A 85 19.62 -17.85 -2.56
N ALA A 86 18.51 -18.55 -2.76
CA ALA A 86 18.52 -19.95 -3.20
C ALA A 86 18.74 -20.11 -4.72
N GLY A 87 18.89 -19.02 -5.47
CA GLY A 87 19.04 -19.01 -6.93
C GLY A 87 17.75 -19.35 -7.69
N LYS A 88 16.60 -19.37 -7.01
CA LYS A 88 15.28 -19.75 -7.56
C LYS A 88 14.49 -18.52 -8.02
N HIS A 89 15.09 -17.73 -8.91
CA HIS A 89 14.52 -16.46 -9.36
C HIS A 89 13.20 -16.63 -10.13
N ASP A 90 13.05 -17.75 -10.83
CA ASP A 90 11.84 -18.15 -11.56
C ASP A 90 10.62 -18.42 -10.67
N GLN A 91 10.85 -18.75 -9.40
CA GLN A 91 9.80 -19.02 -8.41
C GLN A 91 9.35 -17.77 -7.65
N ILE A 92 10.03 -16.63 -7.86
CA ILE A 92 9.67 -15.37 -7.23
C ILE A 92 8.37 -14.86 -7.84
N GLN A 93 7.31 -14.83 -7.02
CA GLN A 93 6.02 -14.30 -7.42
C GLN A 93 6.07 -12.77 -7.49
N GLU A 94 5.46 -12.22 -8.54
CA GLU A 94 5.25 -10.78 -8.61
C GLU A 94 4.17 -10.37 -7.60
N LEU A 95 4.37 -9.22 -6.97
CA LEU A 95 3.38 -8.64 -6.09
C LEU A 95 2.23 -8.08 -6.96
N GLU A 96 1.04 -8.67 -6.84
CA GLU A 96 -0.16 -8.14 -7.49
C GLU A 96 -0.43 -6.73 -6.98
N SER A 97 -0.57 -5.78 -7.90
CA SER A 97 -0.76 -4.37 -7.55
C SER A 97 -2.24 -4.04 -7.34
N GLU A 98 -2.68 -4.04 -6.10
CA GLU A 98 -4.05 -3.68 -5.72
C GLU A 98 -4.24 -2.16 -5.58
N TYR A 99 -3.21 -1.44 -5.12
CA TYR A 99 -3.33 -0.03 -4.73
C TYR A 99 -2.70 0.95 -5.74
N ARG A 100 -2.02 0.46 -6.78
CA ARG A 100 -1.35 1.25 -7.83
C ARG A 100 -2.23 2.29 -8.53
N LYS A 101 -3.56 2.08 -8.61
CA LYS A 101 -4.48 3.04 -9.26
C LYS A 101 -4.74 4.31 -8.43
N LEU A 102 -4.43 4.29 -7.13
CA LEU A 102 -4.76 5.38 -6.21
C LEU A 102 -3.72 6.51 -6.19
N GLU A 103 -2.61 6.40 -6.94
CA GLU A 103 -1.58 7.45 -7.05
C GLU A 103 -2.02 8.58 -8.02
N PHE A 104 -3.01 8.34 -8.88
CA PHE A 104 -3.40 9.26 -9.96
C PHE A 104 -4.72 10.04 -9.72
N GLU A 105 -5.42 9.81 -8.61
CA GLU A 105 -6.69 10.52 -8.31
C GLU A 105 -6.50 11.79 -7.46
N ASP A 106 -5.28 12.09 -7.01
CA ASP A 106 -4.98 13.27 -6.16
C ASP A 106 -3.89 14.19 -6.78
N ILE A 107 -4.10 14.67 -8.01
CA ILE A 107 -3.43 15.88 -8.55
C ILE A 107 -4.49 16.84 -9.09
#